data_AF-A0A1I2SJR7-F1
#
_entry.id   AF-A0A1I2SJR7-F1
#
_cell.length_a   1.000
_cell.length_b   1.000
_cell.length_c   1.000
_cell.angle_alpha   90.00
_cell.angle_beta   90.00
_cell.angle_gamma   90.00
#
_symmetry.space_group_name_H-M   'P 1'
#
loop_
_entity.id
_entity.type
_entity.pdbx_description
1 polymer ?
#
loop_
_entity_poly.entity_id
_entity_poly.type
_entity_poly.pdbx_seq_one_letter_code
_entity_poly.pdbx_strand_id
1 'polypeptide(L)'
;MRKGMKLRKLLLIAVMALSVVMISACSQKKSVLDDVKVKYEGYSGHGIADLDSKKLNSNMVDVFSKKLKLDDYLTEKLKSNELNAEALESEATSDERDKLVKVERWVKDTRVRVNKAQNLKNGDKYVVTIKTGDKENPIKSESKTYTVKGYRQRYCQGFERSGIRI
;
A
#
# COMPACT_ATOMS: atom_id res chain seq x y z
N MET A 1 -17.41 54.29 -14.93
CA MET A 1 -18.06 52.95 -14.94
C MET A 1 -17.09 51.75 -15.11
N ARG A 2 -15.79 51.83 -14.74
CA ARG A 2 -14.80 50.72 -14.99
C ARG A 2 -14.48 49.81 -13.78
N LYS A 3 -14.89 50.17 -12.54
CA LYS A 3 -14.58 49.38 -11.33
C LYS A 3 -15.47 48.14 -11.16
N GLY A 4 -16.73 48.19 -11.63
CA GLY A 4 -17.69 47.09 -11.45
C GLY A 4 -17.40 45.82 -12.25
N MET A 5 -16.86 45.93 -13.48
CA MET A 5 -16.56 44.75 -14.30
C MET A 5 -15.35 43.95 -13.81
N LYS A 6 -14.34 44.61 -13.22
CA LYS A 6 -13.17 43.91 -12.66
C LYS A 6 -13.54 43.10 -11.42
N LEU A 7 -14.39 43.65 -10.56
CA LEU A 7 -14.86 42.97 -9.35
C LEU A 7 -15.76 41.77 -9.67
N ARG A 8 -16.64 41.88 -10.67
CA ARG A 8 -17.47 40.75 -11.15
C ARG A 8 -16.63 39.63 -11.78
N LYS A 9 -15.57 39.96 -12.54
CA LYS A 9 -14.63 38.97 -13.07
C LYS A 9 -13.81 38.29 -11.96
N LEU A 10 -13.35 39.03 -10.96
CA LEU A 10 -12.66 38.48 -9.78
C LEU A 10 -13.55 37.56 -8.95
N LEU A 11 -14.82 37.93 -8.74
CA LEU A 11 -15.80 37.08 -8.06
C LEU A 11 -16.07 35.78 -8.83
N LEU A 12 -16.22 35.85 -10.16
CA LEU A 12 -16.39 34.65 -11.00
C LEU A 12 -15.17 33.72 -10.95
N ILE A 13 -13.95 34.27 -10.96
CA ILE A 13 -12.72 33.48 -10.84
C ILE A 13 -12.60 32.85 -9.44
N ALA A 14 -12.94 33.58 -8.38
CA ALA A 14 -12.92 33.05 -7.01
C ALA A 14 -13.96 31.94 -6.80
N VAL A 15 -15.17 32.09 -7.35
CA VAL A 15 -16.22 31.06 -7.31
C VAL A 15 -15.82 29.82 -8.13
N MET A 16 -15.21 29.99 -9.30
CA MET A 16 -14.69 28.86 -10.07
C MET A 16 -13.54 28.15 -9.32
N ALA A 17 -12.61 28.89 -8.72
CA ALA A 17 -11.54 28.31 -7.92
C ALA A 17 -12.07 27.53 -6.69
N LEU A 18 -13.04 28.09 -5.96
CA LEU A 18 -13.70 27.41 -4.83
C LEU A 18 -14.50 26.17 -5.28
N SER A 19 -15.16 26.23 -6.43
CA SER A 19 -15.89 25.08 -6.99
C SER A 19 -14.95 23.93 -7.38
N VAL A 20 -13.78 24.22 -7.96
CA VAL A 20 -12.76 23.22 -8.31
C VAL A 20 -12.15 22.59 -7.04
N VAL A 21 -11.93 23.39 -5.99
CA VAL A 21 -11.43 22.88 -4.70
C VAL A 21 -12.46 21.96 -4.03
N MET A 22 -13.75 22.29 -4.04
CA MET A 22 -14.81 21.41 -3.50
C MET A 22 -14.96 20.10 -4.29
N ILE A 23 -14.80 20.12 -5.62
CA ILE A 23 -14.90 18.91 -6.46
C ILE A 23 -13.73 17.94 -6.20
N SER A 24 -12.55 18.46 -5.81
CA SER A 24 -11.37 17.63 -5.54
C SER A 24 -11.40 16.85 -4.21
N ALA A 25 -12.35 17.16 -3.32
CA ALA A 25 -12.55 16.45 -2.05
C ALA A 25 -13.34 15.13 -2.20
N CYS A 26 -13.97 14.87 -3.35
CA CYS A 26 -14.69 13.63 -3.61
C CYS A 26 -13.73 12.51 -4.03
N SER A 27 -13.30 11.72 -3.04
CA SER A 27 -12.79 10.35 -3.21
C SER A 27 -11.35 10.20 -3.72
N GLN A 28 -10.41 10.91 -3.10
CA GLN A 28 -8.98 10.61 -3.27
C GLN A 28 -8.67 9.20 -2.74
N LYS A 29 -8.25 8.31 -3.66
CA LYS A 29 -7.75 6.99 -3.31
C LYS A 29 -6.54 7.11 -2.36
N LYS A 30 -6.47 6.25 -1.34
CA LYS A 30 -5.44 6.29 -0.29
C LYS A 30 -4.30 5.32 -0.57
N SER A 31 -3.08 5.77 -0.32
CA SER A 31 -1.89 4.91 -0.29
C SER A 31 -1.99 3.97 0.90
N VAL A 32 -1.57 2.72 0.71
CA VAL A 32 -1.44 1.74 1.79
C VAL A 32 0.02 1.33 2.01
N LEU A 33 0.96 1.90 1.24
CA LEU A 33 2.39 1.60 1.29
C LEU A 33 3.23 2.60 2.10
N ASP A 34 2.66 3.72 2.55
CA ASP A 34 3.43 4.84 3.12
C ASP A 34 4.28 4.40 4.33
N ASP A 35 3.69 3.63 5.25
CA ASP A 35 4.36 3.15 6.48
C ASP A 35 4.75 1.67 6.45
N VAL A 36 4.66 1.02 5.28
CA VAL A 36 5.04 -0.39 5.14
C VAL A 36 6.54 -0.51 4.97
N LYS A 37 7.16 -1.24 5.89
CA LYS A 37 8.60 -1.49 5.93
C LYS A 37 8.96 -2.79 5.18
N VAL A 38 10.20 -2.84 4.72
CA VAL A 38 10.80 -4.04 4.11
C VAL A 38 11.97 -4.47 4.99
N LYS A 39 11.96 -5.72 5.42
CA LYS A 39 13.07 -6.36 6.13
C LYS A 39 13.98 -7.04 5.12
N TYR A 40 15.28 -6.92 5.34
CA TYR A 40 16.30 -7.54 4.50
C TYR A 40 17.09 -8.55 5.33
N GLU A 41 17.03 -9.82 4.95
CA GLU A 41 17.75 -10.91 5.62
C GLU A 41 18.72 -11.65 4.68
N GLY A 42 19.82 -12.16 5.23
CA GLY A 42 20.82 -12.94 4.50
C GLY A 42 22.04 -12.16 4.03
N TYR A 43 22.66 -12.63 2.94
CA TYR A 43 23.94 -12.15 2.41
C TYR A 43 23.78 -11.56 1.01
N SER A 44 24.67 -10.64 0.65
CA SER A 44 24.62 -10.02 -0.69
C SER A 44 24.76 -11.09 -1.78
N GLY A 45 23.75 -11.20 -2.65
CA GLY A 45 23.64 -12.23 -3.69
C GLY A 45 22.71 -13.40 -3.33
N HIS A 46 22.41 -13.61 -2.05
CA HIS A 46 21.42 -14.56 -1.53
C HIS A 46 20.47 -13.89 -0.52
N GLY A 47 20.28 -12.58 -0.68
CA GLY A 47 19.44 -11.80 0.22
C GLY A 47 17.97 -11.98 -0.09
N ILE A 48 17.15 -11.96 0.96
CA ILE A 48 15.69 -12.03 0.90
C ILE A 48 15.12 -10.70 1.38
N ALA A 49 14.10 -10.19 0.69
CA ALA A 49 13.34 -9.02 1.08
C ALA A 49 11.92 -9.46 1.47
N ASP A 50 11.56 -9.16 2.72
CA ASP A 50 10.25 -9.47 3.28
C ASP A 50 9.46 -8.16 3.52
N LEU A 51 8.33 -8.04 2.83
CA LEU A 51 7.43 -6.91 2.98
C LEU A 51 6.53 -7.17 4.19
N ASP A 52 6.38 -6.18 5.07
CA ASP A 52 5.49 -6.29 6.23
C ASP A 52 4.01 -6.39 5.80
N SER A 53 3.61 -7.61 5.46
CA SER A 53 2.31 -7.95 4.90
C SER A 53 1.19 -7.74 5.92
N LYS A 54 1.50 -7.91 7.22
CA LYS A 54 0.56 -7.60 8.32
C LYS A 54 0.26 -6.11 8.37
N LYS A 55 1.30 -5.26 8.31
CA LYS A 55 1.11 -3.80 8.28
C LYS A 55 0.39 -3.35 7.01
N LEU A 56 0.73 -3.94 5.85
CA LEU A 56 0.03 -3.67 4.60
C LEU A 56 -1.46 -4.01 4.70
N ASN A 57 -1.80 -5.22 5.15
CA ASN A 57 -3.19 -5.66 5.30
C ASN A 57 -3.95 -4.78 6.29
N SER A 58 -3.32 -4.41 7.41
CA SER A 58 -3.89 -3.49 8.39
C SER A 58 -4.22 -2.12 7.77
N ASN A 59 -3.30 -1.54 6.98
CA ASN A 59 -3.54 -0.29 6.27
C ASN A 59 -4.68 -0.42 5.24
N MET A 60 -4.80 -1.57 4.56
CA MET A 60 -5.91 -1.85 3.64
C MET A 60 -7.26 -1.88 4.38
N VAL A 61 -7.32 -2.59 5.52
CA VAL A 61 -8.53 -2.62 6.38
C VAL A 61 -8.92 -1.20 6.80
N ASP A 62 -7.98 -0.40 7.31
CA ASP A 62 -8.28 0.97 7.77
C ASP A 62 -8.90 1.83 6.66
N VAL A 63 -8.38 1.70 5.43
CA VAL A 63 -8.90 2.42 4.26
C VAL A 63 -10.30 1.92 3.88
N PHE A 64 -10.53 0.60 3.87
CA PHE A 64 -11.84 0.03 3.56
C PHE A 64 -12.89 0.36 4.62
N SER A 65 -12.57 0.13 5.90
CA SER A 65 -13.45 0.41 7.03
C SER A 65 -13.87 1.87 7.09
N LYS A 66 -12.93 2.80 6.88
CA LYS A 66 -13.25 4.24 6.84
C LYS A 66 -14.16 4.60 5.66
N LYS A 67 -13.97 3.97 4.50
CA LYS A 67 -14.80 4.23 3.30
C LYS A 67 -16.22 3.68 3.47
N LEU A 68 -16.38 2.51 4.08
CA LEU A 68 -17.66 1.81 4.25
C LEU A 68 -18.35 2.14 5.58
N LYS A 69 -17.68 2.85 6.48
CA LYS A 69 -18.12 3.08 7.86
C LYS A 69 -18.45 1.73 8.52
N LEU A 70 -17.48 0.82 8.49
CA LEU A 70 -17.54 -0.43 9.24
C LEU A 70 -17.40 -0.14 10.72
N ASP A 71 -18.03 -0.99 11.53
CA ASP A 71 -17.88 -0.94 12.98
C ASP A 71 -16.44 -1.25 13.42
N ASP A 72 -16.02 -0.71 14.55
CA ASP A 72 -14.68 -0.89 15.09
C ASP A 72 -14.43 -2.37 15.44
N TYR A 73 -15.44 -3.10 15.94
CA TYR A 73 -15.34 -4.53 16.23
C TYR A 73 -14.99 -5.34 14.97
N LEU A 74 -15.74 -5.14 13.88
CA LEU A 74 -15.50 -5.81 12.61
C LEU A 74 -14.16 -5.39 11.98
N THR A 75 -13.78 -4.13 12.13
CA THR A 75 -12.50 -3.59 11.66
C THR A 75 -11.32 -4.30 12.34
N GLU A 76 -11.34 -4.46 13.65
CA GLU A 76 -10.26 -5.15 14.38
C GLU A 76 -10.25 -6.65 14.11
N LYS A 77 -11.42 -7.27 13.93
CA LYS A 77 -11.53 -8.67 13.49
C LYS A 77 -10.95 -8.89 12.10
N LEU A 78 -11.21 -7.99 11.15
CA LEU A 78 -10.63 -8.04 9.80
C LEU A 78 -9.10 -7.92 9.81
N LYS A 79 -8.54 -7.05 10.67
CA LYS A 79 -7.08 -6.94 10.85
C LYS A 79 -6.48 -8.23 11.40
N SER A 80 -7.16 -8.83 12.38
CA SER A 80 -6.71 -10.03 13.08
C SER A 80 -6.79 -11.29 12.22
N ASN A 81 -7.80 -11.38 11.35
CA ASN A 81 -8.04 -12.50 10.45
C ASN A 81 -7.47 -12.28 9.03
N GLU A 82 -6.47 -11.40 8.89
CA GLU A 82 -5.74 -11.17 7.64
C GLU A 82 -6.65 -10.89 6.43
N LEU A 83 -7.62 -9.98 6.57
CA LEU A 83 -8.60 -9.60 5.54
C LEU A 83 -9.62 -10.68 5.15
N ASN A 84 -9.76 -11.76 5.92
CA ASN A 84 -10.80 -12.75 5.69
C ASN A 84 -12.18 -12.24 6.17
N ALA A 85 -12.89 -11.55 5.27
CA ALA A 85 -14.21 -10.98 5.54
C ALA A 85 -15.33 -12.02 5.62
N GLU A 86 -15.23 -13.12 4.85
CA GLU A 86 -16.21 -14.21 4.82
C GLU A 86 -16.36 -14.87 6.21
N ALA A 87 -15.24 -15.02 6.93
CA ALA A 87 -15.22 -15.57 8.28
C ALA A 87 -16.02 -14.74 9.31
N LEU A 88 -16.42 -13.51 8.98
CA LEU A 88 -17.12 -12.59 9.88
C LEU A 88 -18.61 -12.43 9.56
N GLU A 89 -19.11 -13.03 8.48
CA GLU A 89 -20.51 -12.85 8.05
C GLU A 89 -21.53 -13.34 9.07
N SER A 90 -21.20 -14.39 9.83
CA SER A 90 -22.05 -14.96 10.88
C SER A 90 -22.16 -14.06 12.12
N GLU A 91 -21.18 -13.19 12.35
CA GLU A 91 -21.14 -12.23 13.46
C GLU A 91 -21.75 -10.87 13.06
N ALA A 92 -22.06 -10.68 11.77
CA ALA A 92 -22.48 -9.41 11.19
C ALA A 92 -24.00 -9.31 11.00
N THR A 93 -24.53 -8.10 11.21
CA THR A 93 -25.90 -7.73 10.79
C THR A 93 -26.04 -7.76 9.26
N SER A 94 -27.28 -7.64 8.76
CA SER A 94 -27.51 -7.64 7.30
C SER A 94 -26.76 -6.52 6.58
N ASP A 95 -26.80 -5.31 7.11
CA ASP A 95 -26.12 -4.16 6.51
C ASP A 95 -24.58 -4.29 6.59
N GLU A 96 -24.06 -4.96 7.61
CA GLU A 96 -22.63 -5.22 7.76
C GLU A 96 -22.16 -6.31 6.80
N ARG A 97 -22.97 -7.34 6.54
CA ARG A 97 -22.65 -8.37 5.53
C ARG A 97 -22.48 -7.75 4.15
N ASP A 98 -23.36 -6.84 3.73
CA ASP A 98 -23.21 -6.14 2.45
C ASP A 98 -21.89 -5.35 2.36
N LYS A 99 -21.47 -4.74 3.48
CA LYS A 99 -20.17 -4.05 3.57
C LYS A 99 -19.01 -5.06 3.51
N LEU A 100 -19.10 -6.20 4.18
CA LEU A 100 -18.07 -7.25 4.18
C LEU A 100 -17.90 -7.88 2.78
N VAL A 101 -18.99 -8.15 2.07
CA VAL A 101 -18.96 -8.59 0.65
C VAL A 101 -18.23 -7.55 -0.21
N LYS A 102 -18.46 -6.26 0.04
CA LYS A 102 -17.76 -5.18 -0.67
C LYS A 102 -16.26 -5.12 -0.32
N VAL A 103 -15.90 -5.35 0.94
CA VAL A 103 -14.49 -5.51 1.35
C VAL A 103 -13.85 -6.67 0.60
N GLU A 104 -14.49 -7.84 0.59
CA GLU A 104 -13.96 -9.04 -0.07
C GLU A 104 -13.72 -8.80 -1.57
N ARG A 105 -14.67 -8.16 -2.25
CA ARG A 105 -14.51 -7.75 -3.65
C ARG A 105 -13.32 -6.81 -3.84
N TRP A 106 -13.14 -5.81 -2.98
CA TRP A 106 -12.00 -4.88 -3.08
C TRP A 106 -10.66 -5.54 -2.75
N VAL A 107 -10.64 -6.51 -1.82
CA VAL A 107 -9.46 -7.32 -1.54
C VAL A 107 -9.08 -8.14 -2.79
N LYS A 108 -10.03 -8.85 -3.40
CA LYS A 108 -9.81 -9.63 -4.63
C LYS A 108 -9.39 -8.76 -5.82
N ASP A 109 -9.91 -7.54 -5.91
CA ASP A 109 -9.52 -6.56 -6.94
C ASP A 109 -8.09 -6.02 -6.74
N THR A 110 -7.64 -5.91 -5.48
CA THR A 110 -6.34 -5.33 -5.15
C THR A 110 -5.21 -6.32 -5.37
N ARG A 111 -4.40 -6.09 -6.41
CA ARG A 111 -3.26 -6.94 -6.76
C ARG A 111 -1.97 -6.32 -6.24
N VAL A 112 -1.34 -6.99 -5.28
CA VAL A 112 0.01 -6.67 -4.79
C VAL A 112 1.03 -7.50 -5.56
N ARG A 113 2.05 -6.85 -6.11
CA ARG A 113 3.15 -7.51 -6.84
C ARG A 113 4.50 -7.01 -6.36
N VAL A 114 5.45 -7.93 -6.31
CA VAL A 114 6.86 -7.64 -6.06
C VAL A 114 7.69 -8.09 -7.26
N ASN A 115 8.68 -7.30 -7.66
CA ASN A 115 9.49 -7.63 -8.84
C ASN A 115 10.47 -8.79 -8.60
N LYS A 116 11.08 -8.86 -7.41
CA LYS A 116 12.08 -9.87 -7.04
C LYS A 116 12.21 -9.90 -5.51
N ALA A 117 11.99 -11.06 -4.88
CA ALA A 117 12.04 -11.19 -3.42
C ALA A 117 13.31 -11.89 -2.89
N GLN A 118 14.08 -12.57 -3.75
CA GLN A 118 15.22 -13.40 -3.36
C GLN A 118 16.43 -13.15 -4.28
N ASN A 119 17.60 -13.67 -3.91
CA ASN A 119 18.87 -13.46 -4.62
C ASN A 119 19.19 -11.97 -4.81
N LEU A 120 18.84 -11.18 -3.81
CA LEU A 120 19.07 -9.74 -3.80
C LEU A 120 20.48 -9.42 -3.29
N LYS A 121 21.05 -8.35 -3.82
CA LYS A 121 22.32 -7.77 -3.37
C LYS A 121 22.13 -6.31 -2.96
N ASN A 122 23.08 -5.78 -2.18
CA ASN A 122 23.07 -4.36 -1.84
C ASN A 122 23.07 -3.51 -3.12
N GLY A 123 22.18 -2.52 -3.19
CA GLY A 123 21.98 -1.65 -4.35
C GLY A 123 20.86 -2.10 -5.30
N ASP A 124 20.37 -3.35 -5.20
CA ASP A 124 19.23 -3.81 -6.00
C ASP A 124 17.97 -2.96 -5.70
N LYS A 125 17.08 -2.87 -6.69
CA LYS A 125 15.78 -2.20 -6.57
C LYS A 125 14.68 -3.22 -6.29
N TYR A 126 14.14 -3.16 -5.08
CA TYR A 126 12.95 -3.92 -4.68
C TYR A 126 11.71 -3.05 -4.92
N VAL A 127 10.83 -3.46 -5.82
CA VAL A 127 9.67 -2.67 -6.24
C VAL A 127 8.39 -3.39 -5.82
N VAL A 128 7.59 -2.71 -4.99
CA VAL A 128 6.25 -3.14 -4.61
C VAL A 128 5.25 -2.36 -5.43
N THR A 129 4.32 -3.04 -6.08
CA THR A 129 3.30 -2.44 -6.92
C THR A 129 1.91 -2.89 -6.48
N ILE A 130 1.03 -1.93 -6.27
CA ILE A 130 -0.39 -2.13 -5.99
C ILE A 130 -1.20 -1.68 -7.20
N LYS A 131 -2.09 -2.55 -7.68
CA LYS A 131 -3.04 -2.23 -8.74
C LYS A 131 -4.45 -2.54 -8.28
N THR A 132 -5.37 -1.62 -8.56
CA THR A 132 -6.82 -1.75 -8.34
C THR A 132 -7.54 -1.51 -9.66
N GLY A 133 -8.52 -2.35 -9.98
CA GLY A 133 -9.31 -2.24 -11.21
C GLY A 133 -10.64 -1.54 -10.98
N ASP A 134 -11.22 -1.69 -9.79
CA ASP A 134 -12.50 -1.11 -9.43
C ASP A 134 -12.37 0.41 -9.19
N LYS A 135 -13.31 1.19 -9.75
CA LYS A 135 -13.37 2.64 -9.58
C LYS A 135 -13.77 3.03 -8.15
N GLU A 136 -14.59 2.20 -7.50
CA GLU A 136 -15.03 2.43 -6.14
C GLU A 136 -14.00 1.99 -5.09
N ASN A 137 -13.04 1.15 -5.48
CA ASN A 137 -11.98 0.71 -4.58
C ASN A 137 -11.18 1.92 -4.09
N PRO A 138 -11.18 2.20 -2.77
CA PRO A 138 -10.54 3.38 -2.19
C PRO A 138 -9.02 3.29 -2.16
N ILE A 139 -8.41 2.15 -2.50
CA ILE A 139 -6.95 1.98 -2.54
C ILE A 139 -6.37 2.57 -3.83
N LYS A 140 -5.32 3.37 -3.65
CA LYS A 140 -4.56 3.99 -4.73
C LYS A 140 -3.72 2.94 -5.46
N SER A 141 -3.80 2.94 -6.79
CA SER A 141 -2.83 2.20 -7.60
C SER A 141 -1.50 2.95 -7.60
N GLU A 142 -0.43 2.30 -7.17
CA GLU A 142 0.88 2.93 -7.00
C GLU A 142 2.02 1.92 -7.00
N SER A 143 3.24 2.41 -7.18
CA SER A 143 4.47 1.63 -7.07
C SER A 143 5.46 2.34 -6.17
N LYS A 144 6.03 1.61 -5.20
CA LYS A 144 7.08 2.11 -4.30
C LYS A 144 8.35 1.31 -4.52
N THR A 145 9.45 2.03 -4.73
CA THR A 145 10.78 1.44 -4.96
C THR A 145 11.64 1.60 -3.73
N TYR A 146 12.15 0.49 -3.22
CA TYR A 146 13.08 0.42 -2.11
C TYR A 146 14.46 0.06 -2.65
N THR A 147 15.49 0.73 -2.15
CA THR A 147 16.88 0.36 -2.47
C THR A 147 17.36 -0.59 -1.39
N VAL A 148 17.72 -1.81 -1.80
CA VAL A 148 18.19 -2.87 -0.92
C VAL A 148 19.51 -2.47 -0.28
N LYS A 149 19.58 -2.56 1.06
CA LYS A 149 20.76 -2.24 1.86
C LYS A 149 20.82 -3.17 3.07
N GLY A 150 22.02 -3.33 3.62
CA GLY A 150 22.22 -4.01 4.91
C GLY A 150 22.55 -5.50 4.82
N TYR A 151 22.64 -6.10 3.63
CA TYR A 151 23.15 -7.46 3.52
C TYR A 151 24.64 -7.52 3.84
N ARG A 152 25.03 -8.54 4.60
CA ARG A 152 26.44 -8.84 4.87
C ARG A 152 27.13 -9.24 3.56
N GLN A 153 28.36 -8.76 3.35
CA GLN A 153 29.20 -9.28 2.27
C GLN A 153 29.75 -10.65 2.69
N ARG A 154 29.72 -11.64 1.80
CA ARG A 154 30.55 -12.83 1.98
C ARG A 154 31.97 -12.43 1.61
N TYR A 155 32.85 -12.31 2.60
CA TYR A 155 34.27 -12.36 2.34
C TYR A 155 34.59 -13.82 1.98
N CYS A 156 35.06 -14.06 0.75
CA CYS A 156 35.73 -15.32 0.46
C CYS A 156 36.99 -15.33 1.34
N GLN A 157 37.01 -16.16 2.39
CA GLN A 157 38.28 -16.49 3.03
C GLN A 157 39.12 -17.17 1.96
N GLY A 158 40.20 -16.51 1.56
CA GLY A 158 41.18 -17.06 0.63
C GLY A 158 41.69 -18.37 1.21
N PHE A 159 41.45 -19.46 0.50
CA PHE A 159 42.14 -20.72 0.76
C PHE A 159 43.59 -20.50 0.29
N GLU A 160 44.43 -19.94 1.15
CA GLU A 160 45.89 -20.01 0.98
C GLU A 160 46.23 -21.50 0.96
N ARG A 161 46.43 -22.03 -0.25
CA ARG A 161 47.09 -23.32 -0.43
C ARG A 161 48.51 -23.15 0.06
N SER A 162 48.75 -23.44 1.33
CA SER A 162 50.08 -23.70 1.87
C SER A 162 50.72 -24.76 0.98
N GLY A 163 51.70 -24.34 0.18
CA GLY A 163 52.41 -25.20 -0.74
C GLY A 163 53.11 -26.31 0.05
N ILE A 164 52.61 -27.54 -0.11
CA ILE A 164 53.35 -28.75 0.22
C ILE A 164 54.47 -28.85 -0.83
N ARG A 165 55.72 -28.60 -0.40
CA ARG A 165 56.91 -29.04 -1.15
C ARG A 165 57.16 -30.50 -0.78
N ILE A 166 57.24 -31.35 -1.79
CA ILE A 166 57.72 -32.74 -1.73
C ILE A 166 59.24 -32.69 -1.93
#